data_AF-A0A4Q1SWR8-F1
#
_entry.id   AF-A0A4Q1SWR8-F1
#
_cell.length_a   1.000
_cell.length_b   1.000
_cell.length_c   1.000
_cell.angle_alpha   90.00
_cell.angle_beta   90.00
_cell.angle_gamma   90.00
#
_symmetry.space_group_name_H-M   'P 1'
#
loop_
_entity.id
_entity.type
_entity.pdbx_description
1 polymer ?
#
loop_
_entity_poly.entity_id
_entity_poly.type
_entity_poly.pdbx_seq_one_letter_code
_entity_poly.pdbx_strand_id
1 'polypeptide(L)'
;MLKQSNETEKGGHRIISIQDCGEPLVTLEGISPRIKTYPYYYLHQVPHALEQCFLREGAAKRLVEAANYLPEGIDLLVLDAWRPFEVQHALYEMIREELRQQEGMTEEKLVSELSKFVARPSEDVERPSPHMTGGAVDVTLVNSSGWLNMGTQFDEFSEKARADYYENLGTLSDEEITIKQNRQLLQSVMNQVGFTGYEEEWWHFNFGNPSWARKTNSIAIYKGIRKTS
;
A
#
# COMPACT_ATOMS: atom_id res chain seq x y z
N MET A 1 17.26 -33.98 -0.13
CA MET A 1 17.68 -32.67 -0.66
C MET A 1 16.89 -32.42 -1.94
N LEU A 2 15.70 -31.82 -1.82
CA LEU A 2 14.80 -31.59 -2.96
C LEU A 2 15.14 -30.24 -3.58
N LYS A 3 15.61 -30.27 -4.83
CA LYS A 3 15.82 -29.07 -5.65
C LYS A 3 14.44 -28.51 -6.03
N GLN A 4 14.11 -27.31 -5.58
CA GLN A 4 12.95 -26.56 -6.10
C GLN A 4 13.29 -26.09 -7.52
N SER A 5 12.44 -26.47 -8.48
CA SER A 5 12.45 -25.96 -9.85
C SER A 5 11.88 -24.54 -9.85
N ASN A 6 12.74 -23.55 -10.14
CA ASN A 6 12.30 -22.19 -10.41
C ASN A 6 11.84 -22.12 -11.87
N GLU A 7 10.53 -22.11 -12.11
CA GLU A 7 9.99 -21.71 -13.40
C GLU A 7 10.00 -20.17 -13.50
N THR A 8 10.60 -19.66 -14.57
CA THR A 8 10.66 -18.24 -14.91
C THR A 8 9.71 -17.96 -16.08
N GLU A 9 8.79 -17.01 -15.92
CA GLU A 9 8.05 -16.46 -17.07
C GLU A 9 8.96 -15.57 -17.95
N LYS A 10 8.58 -15.41 -19.22
CA LYS A 10 9.18 -14.44 -20.14
C LYS A 10 9.06 -13.03 -19.52
N GLY A 11 10.19 -12.52 -19.01
CA GLY A 11 10.26 -11.27 -18.25
C GLY A 11 11.20 -11.34 -17.05
N GLY A 12 11.66 -12.52 -16.64
CA GLY A 12 12.73 -12.66 -15.64
C GLY A 12 12.28 -12.44 -14.19
N HIS A 13 10.99 -12.27 -13.92
CA HIS A 13 10.48 -12.15 -12.56
C HIS A 13 10.32 -13.54 -11.91
N ARG A 14 10.98 -13.74 -10.77
CA ARG A 14 10.85 -14.94 -9.92
C ARG A 14 9.40 -15.06 -9.43
N ILE A 15 8.76 -16.20 -9.72
CA ILE A 15 7.46 -16.54 -9.14
C ILE A 15 7.67 -16.70 -7.62
N ILE A 16 6.94 -15.92 -6.84
CA ILE A 16 6.93 -16.03 -5.38
C ILE A 16 5.85 -17.02 -5.00
N SER A 17 6.24 -18.18 -4.45
CA SER A 17 5.28 -19.13 -3.87
C SER A 17 4.68 -18.55 -2.60
N ILE A 18 3.36 -18.70 -2.44
CA ILE A 18 2.62 -18.28 -1.25
C ILE A 18 2.38 -19.51 -0.36
N GLN A 19 2.72 -19.40 0.92
CA GLN A 19 2.37 -20.35 1.98
C GLN A 19 1.39 -19.68 2.92
N ASP A 20 0.12 -19.62 2.50
CA ASP A 20 -0.91 -18.87 3.19
C ASP A 20 -1.07 -19.33 4.65
N CYS A 21 -0.91 -18.41 5.60
CA CYS A 21 -1.00 -18.71 7.03
C CYS A 21 -2.45 -18.73 7.55
N GLY A 22 -3.40 -18.25 6.76
CA GLY A 22 -4.84 -18.36 7.05
C GLY A 22 -5.36 -17.43 8.17
N GLU A 23 -4.56 -16.48 8.67
CA GLU A 23 -5.01 -15.52 9.69
C GLU A 23 -6.24 -14.73 9.21
N PRO A 24 -7.22 -14.40 10.08
CA PRO A 24 -8.41 -13.68 9.66
C PRO A 24 -8.12 -12.21 9.33
N LEU A 25 -9.03 -11.57 8.61
CA LEU A 25 -9.11 -10.11 8.60
C LEU A 25 -9.68 -9.61 9.92
N VAL A 26 -9.10 -8.53 10.45
CA VAL A 26 -9.59 -7.81 11.62
C VAL A 26 -9.81 -6.35 11.25
N THR A 27 -10.80 -5.72 11.87
CA THR A 27 -11.04 -4.29 11.70
C THR A 27 -9.93 -3.49 12.38
N LEU A 28 -9.53 -2.38 11.75
CA LEU A 28 -8.62 -1.40 12.35
C LEU A 28 -9.36 -0.34 13.16
N GLU A 29 -10.69 -0.32 13.09
CA GLU A 29 -11.52 0.59 13.87
C GLU A 29 -11.33 0.33 15.37
N GLY A 30 -10.88 1.34 16.10
CA GLY A 30 -10.66 1.25 17.55
C GLY A 30 -9.56 0.27 17.99
N ILE A 31 -8.71 -0.22 17.07
CA ILE A 31 -7.68 -1.22 17.40
C ILE A 31 -6.59 -0.68 18.36
N SER A 32 -6.36 0.64 18.33
CA SER A 32 -5.43 1.35 19.20
C SER A 32 -5.84 2.82 19.28
N PRO A 33 -5.67 3.50 20.43
CA PRO A 33 -5.88 4.95 20.52
C PRO A 33 -4.89 5.76 19.65
N ARG A 34 -3.80 5.13 19.20
CA ARG A 34 -2.72 5.72 18.38
C ARG A 34 -2.92 5.49 16.87
N ILE A 35 -4.02 4.84 16.49
CA ILE A 35 -4.37 4.56 15.10
C ILE A 35 -5.77 5.14 14.84
N LYS A 36 -5.85 6.00 13.84
CA LYS A 36 -7.09 6.54 13.32
C LYS A 36 -7.36 5.94 11.94
N THR A 37 -8.63 5.85 11.58
CA THR A 37 -9.10 5.38 10.28
C THR A 37 -9.74 6.55 9.52
N TYR A 38 -9.39 6.68 8.25
CA TYR A 38 -10.04 7.57 7.30
C TYR A 38 -10.23 6.74 6.02
N PRO A 39 -11.35 5.99 5.89
CA PRO A 39 -11.56 5.07 4.76
C PRO A 39 -11.72 5.88 3.47
N TYR A 40 -10.59 6.23 2.83
CA TYR A 40 -10.50 7.29 1.83
C TYR A 40 -11.43 7.03 0.65
N TYR A 41 -11.37 5.82 0.10
CA TYR A 41 -12.18 5.45 -1.06
C TYR A 41 -13.69 5.39 -0.78
N TYR A 42 -14.10 5.02 0.43
CA TYR A 42 -15.51 5.08 0.81
C TYR A 42 -16.00 6.53 0.90
N LEU A 43 -15.23 7.39 1.56
CA LEU A 43 -15.56 8.81 1.69
C LEU A 43 -15.58 9.54 0.34
N HIS A 44 -14.78 9.08 -0.63
CA HIS A 44 -14.77 9.57 -2.01
C HIS A 44 -15.73 8.80 -2.94
N GLN A 45 -16.64 8.00 -2.38
CA GLN A 45 -17.72 7.32 -3.12
C GLN A 45 -17.23 6.38 -4.23
N VAL A 46 -16.05 5.77 -4.07
CA VAL A 46 -15.59 4.72 -4.97
C VAL A 46 -16.55 3.53 -4.87
N PRO A 47 -17.02 2.96 -6.00
CA PRO A 47 -17.94 1.84 -5.99
C PRO A 47 -17.44 0.67 -5.13
N HIS A 48 -18.34 0.13 -4.30
CA HIS A 48 -18.10 -1.01 -3.42
C HIS A 48 -17.09 -0.79 -2.28
N ALA A 49 -16.53 0.42 -2.13
CA ALA A 49 -15.60 0.74 -1.06
C ALA A 49 -16.23 0.55 0.33
N LEU A 50 -15.42 0.14 1.30
CA LEU A 50 -15.88 -0.23 2.63
C LEU A 50 -15.71 0.94 3.61
N GLU A 51 -16.67 1.09 4.53
CA GLU A 51 -16.65 2.08 5.61
C GLU A 51 -15.56 1.83 6.65
N GLN A 52 -14.97 0.65 6.63
CA GLN A 52 -13.99 0.20 7.60
C GLN A 52 -12.76 -0.35 6.89
N CYS A 53 -11.60 -0.10 7.47
CA CYS A 53 -10.33 -0.63 7.01
C CYS A 53 -10.04 -1.96 7.73
N PHE A 54 -9.57 -2.95 6.97
CA PHE A 54 -9.25 -4.28 7.49
C PHE A 54 -7.83 -4.68 7.13
N LEU A 55 -7.15 -5.40 8.02
CA LEU A 55 -5.88 -6.08 7.75
C LEU A 55 -5.92 -7.51 8.26
N ARG A 56 -5.02 -8.36 7.76
CA ARG A 56 -4.72 -9.65 8.39
C ARG A 56 -4.26 -9.42 9.83
N GLU A 57 -4.66 -10.29 10.74
CA GLU A 57 -4.40 -10.14 12.18
C GLU A 57 -2.92 -9.83 12.50
N GLY A 58 -1.97 -10.56 11.90
CA GLY A 58 -0.54 -10.33 12.10
C GLY A 58 -0.06 -8.96 11.55
N ALA A 59 -0.61 -8.50 10.44
CA ALA A 59 -0.33 -7.16 9.91
C ALA A 59 -0.91 -6.06 10.81
N ALA A 60 -2.13 -6.26 11.32
CA ALA A 60 -2.77 -5.31 12.24
C ALA A 60 -2.00 -5.17 13.56
N LYS A 61 -1.54 -6.29 14.15
CA LYS A 61 -0.67 -6.28 15.35
C LYS A 61 0.61 -5.48 15.12
N ARG A 62 1.23 -5.64 13.96
CA ARG A 62 2.43 -4.86 13.57
C ARG A 62 2.13 -3.38 13.43
N LEU A 63 1.00 -3.02 12.83
CA LEU A 63 0.59 -1.63 12.71
C LEU A 63 0.42 -0.96 14.09
N VAL A 64 -0.15 -1.69 15.06
CA VAL A 64 -0.23 -1.23 16.46
C VAL A 64 1.17 -1.03 17.06
N GLU A 65 2.10 -1.94 16.82
CA GLU A 65 3.49 -1.74 17.26
C GLU A 65 4.15 -0.53 16.60
N ALA A 66 3.92 -0.29 15.30
CA ALA A 66 4.45 0.89 14.61
C ALA A 66 3.93 2.19 15.23
N ALA A 67 2.63 2.24 15.55
CA ALA A 67 2.00 3.38 16.21
C ALA A 67 2.58 3.66 17.62
N ASN A 68 3.07 2.63 18.31
CA ASN A 68 3.72 2.77 19.62
C ASN A 68 5.14 3.35 19.54
N TYR A 69 5.81 3.27 18.38
CA TYR A 69 7.10 3.92 18.15
C TYR A 69 6.99 5.40 17.76
N LEU A 70 5.78 5.88 17.45
CA LEU A 70 5.59 7.30 17.12
C LEU A 70 5.78 8.19 18.35
N PRO A 71 6.34 9.40 18.16
CA PRO A 71 6.40 10.42 19.21
C PRO A 71 5.02 10.77 19.78
N GLU A 72 5.00 11.23 21.02
CA GLU A 72 3.78 11.74 21.65
C GLU A 72 3.16 12.87 20.80
N GLY A 73 1.84 12.85 20.65
CA GLY A 73 1.10 13.82 19.85
C GLY A 73 1.05 13.54 18.34
N ILE A 74 1.75 12.51 17.85
CA ILE A 74 1.68 12.05 16.45
C ILE A 74 1.07 10.64 16.42
N ASP A 75 0.01 10.45 15.64
CA ASP A 75 -0.66 9.15 15.45
C ASP A 75 -0.55 8.67 14.00
N LEU A 76 -0.80 7.37 13.78
CA LEU A 76 -1.01 6.84 12.43
C LEU A 76 -2.44 7.14 11.98
N LEU A 77 -2.61 7.50 10.70
CA LEU A 77 -3.89 7.57 10.02
C LEU A 77 -3.90 6.59 8.85
N VAL A 78 -4.78 5.59 8.92
CA VAL A 78 -4.99 4.61 7.85
C VAL A 78 -5.95 5.19 6.83
N LEU A 79 -5.48 5.29 5.59
CA LEU A 79 -6.21 5.83 4.45
C LEU A 79 -6.90 4.72 3.66
N ASP A 80 -6.22 3.60 3.52
CA ASP A 80 -6.73 2.40 2.86
C ASP A 80 -6.00 1.14 3.33
N ALA A 81 -6.63 -0.02 3.18
CA ALA A 81 -6.12 -1.30 3.65
C ALA A 81 -6.60 -2.45 2.75
N TRP A 82 -7.21 -3.50 3.30
CA TRP A 82 -7.75 -4.58 2.47
C TRP A 82 -8.83 -4.07 1.49
N ARG A 83 -8.63 -4.34 0.19
CA ARG A 83 -9.58 -4.05 -0.88
C ARG A 83 -10.25 -5.35 -1.38
N PRO A 84 -11.60 -5.42 -1.42
CA PRO A 84 -12.31 -6.40 -2.24
C PRO A 84 -11.94 -6.27 -3.72
N PHE A 85 -12.11 -7.35 -4.49
CA PHE A 85 -11.86 -7.34 -5.93
C PHE A 85 -12.65 -6.23 -6.64
N GLU A 86 -13.91 -6.02 -6.26
CA GLU A 86 -14.81 -5.05 -6.87
C GLU A 86 -14.29 -3.61 -6.71
N VAL A 87 -13.66 -3.30 -5.57
CA VAL A 87 -13.04 -2.00 -5.31
C VAL A 87 -11.78 -1.84 -6.14
N GLN A 88 -10.90 -2.85 -6.15
CA GLN A 88 -9.68 -2.83 -6.96
C GLN A 88 -10.01 -2.68 -8.45
N HIS A 89 -11.06 -3.36 -8.91
CA HIS A 89 -11.55 -3.28 -10.28
C HIS A 89 -12.14 -1.90 -10.57
N ALA A 90 -12.95 -1.33 -9.68
CA ALA A 90 -13.51 0.01 -9.85
C ALA A 90 -12.40 1.07 -9.99
N LEU A 91 -11.40 1.05 -9.10
CA LEU A 91 -10.24 1.95 -9.17
C LEU A 91 -9.48 1.80 -10.49
N TYR A 92 -9.23 0.55 -10.89
CA TYR A 92 -8.54 0.24 -12.15
C TYR A 92 -9.28 0.83 -13.36
N GLU A 93 -10.59 0.64 -13.43
CA GLU A 93 -11.41 1.15 -14.54
C GLU A 93 -11.51 2.68 -14.52
N MET A 94 -11.67 3.30 -13.35
CA MET A 94 -11.72 4.76 -13.21
C MET A 94 -10.45 5.41 -13.76
N ILE A 95 -9.27 4.94 -13.31
CA ILE A 95 -7.97 5.47 -13.76
C ILE A 95 -7.77 5.16 -15.25
N ARG A 96 -8.18 3.98 -15.73
CA ARG A 96 -8.08 3.64 -17.15
C ARG A 96 -8.88 4.60 -18.02
N GLU A 97 -10.11 4.93 -17.63
CA GLU A 97 -10.95 5.85 -18.39
C GLU A 97 -10.44 7.30 -18.32
N GLU A 98 -9.86 7.73 -17.20
CA GLU A 98 -9.19 9.03 -17.11
C GLU A 98 -7.97 9.11 -18.04
N LEU A 99 -7.09 8.11 -18.02
CA LEU A 99 -5.92 8.05 -18.90
C LEU A 99 -6.32 8.00 -20.38
N ARG A 100 -7.38 7.28 -20.73
CA ARG A 100 -7.91 7.20 -22.11
C ARG A 100 -8.32 8.56 -22.67
N GLN A 101 -8.72 9.51 -21.82
CA GLN A 101 -9.13 10.85 -22.24
C GLN A 101 -7.95 11.79 -22.49
N GLN A 102 -6.73 11.40 -22.14
CA GLN A 102 -5.53 12.21 -22.39
C GLN A 102 -5.16 12.23 -23.88
N GLU A 103 -4.74 13.41 -24.36
CA GLU A 103 -4.36 13.60 -25.76
C GLU A 103 -3.17 12.71 -26.15
N GLY A 104 -3.29 11.99 -27.28
CA GLY A 104 -2.22 11.12 -27.78
C GLY A 104 -2.08 9.76 -27.06
N MET A 105 -3.05 9.40 -26.21
CA MET A 105 -3.14 8.08 -25.59
C MET A 105 -3.54 7.01 -26.61
N THR A 106 -2.70 5.99 -26.78
CA THR A 106 -2.98 4.78 -27.58
C THR A 106 -3.23 3.59 -26.67
N GLU A 107 -3.86 2.52 -27.14
CA GLU A 107 -4.12 1.33 -26.30
C GLU A 107 -2.82 0.69 -25.78
N GLU A 108 -1.76 0.70 -26.58
CA GLU A 108 -0.44 0.21 -26.17
C GLU A 108 0.17 1.05 -25.04
N LYS A 109 0.06 2.38 -25.13
CA LYS A 109 0.52 3.29 -24.06
C LYS A 109 -0.35 3.19 -22.82
N LEU A 110 -1.65 3.03 -22.99
CA LEU A 110 -2.61 2.95 -21.89
C LEU A 110 -2.24 1.83 -20.92
N VAL A 111 -1.92 0.64 -21.44
CA VAL A 111 -1.53 -0.50 -20.59
C VAL A 111 -0.27 -0.19 -19.79
N SER A 112 0.77 0.37 -20.43
CA SER A 112 2.02 0.71 -19.74
C SER A 112 1.84 1.85 -18.73
N GLU A 113 1.08 2.89 -19.08
CA GLU A 113 0.83 4.01 -18.18
C GLU A 113 -0.03 3.57 -16.99
N LEU A 114 -1.14 2.88 -17.22
CA LEU A 114 -2.06 2.43 -16.17
C LEU A 114 -1.36 1.60 -15.09
N SER A 115 -0.39 0.77 -15.49
CA SER A 115 0.38 -0.06 -14.56
C SER A 115 1.21 0.73 -13.53
N LYS A 116 1.47 2.03 -13.78
CA LYS A 116 2.18 2.93 -12.86
C LYS A 116 1.28 3.49 -11.76
N PHE A 117 -0.02 3.54 -11.99
CA PHE A 117 -1.00 4.15 -11.08
C PHE A 117 -1.76 3.11 -10.28
N VAL A 118 -2.02 1.93 -10.86
CA VAL A 118 -2.89 0.95 -10.22
C VAL A 118 -2.55 -0.47 -10.63
N ALA A 119 -2.44 -1.35 -9.64
CA ALA A 119 -2.26 -2.76 -9.86
C ALA A 119 -3.48 -3.34 -10.58
N ARG A 120 -3.24 -4.19 -11.59
CA ARG A 120 -4.31 -4.91 -12.26
C ARG A 120 -5.10 -5.74 -11.24
N PRO A 121 -6.45 -5.70 -11.24
CA PRO A 121 -7.25 -6.56 -10.38
C PRO A 121 -7.03 -8.03 -10.75
N SER A 122 -7.02 -8.91 -9.74
CA SER A 122 -6.78 -10.34 -9.94
C SER A 122 -7.73 -11.20 -9.11
N GLU A 123 -8.45 -12.09 -9.77
CA GLU A 123 -9.27 -13.12 -9.09
C GLU A 123 -8.46 -14.35 -8.68
N ASP A 124 -7.23 -14.46 -9.18
CA ASP A 124 -6.29 -15.51 -8.81
C ASP A 124 -5.68 -15.18 -7.44
N VAL A 125 -6.09 -15.96 -6.43
CA VAL A 125 -5.64 -15.78 -5.06
C VAL A 125 -4.15 -16.07 -4.88
N GLU A 126 -3.54 -16.82 -5.80
CA GLU A 126 -2.09 -17.08 -5.83
C GLU A 126 -1.31 -15.97 -6.54
N ARG A 127 -2.00 -15.09 -7.26
CA ARG A 127 -1.44 -13.92 -7.94
C ARG A 127 -2.23 -12.64 -7.60
N PRO A 128 -2.39 -12.28 -6.32
CA PRO A 128 -3.26 -11.18 -5.91
C PRO A 128 -2.58 -9.81 -6.08
N SER A 129 -3.38 -8.77 -6.32
CA SER A 129 -2.92 -7.38 -6.10
C SER A 129 -2.63 -7.18 -4.60
N PRO A 130 -1.66 -6.33 -4.20
CA PRO A 130 -1.19 -6.26 -2.82
C PRO A 130 -2.30 -6.04 -1.78
N HIS A 131 -3.20 -5.07 -1.98
CA HIS A 131 -4.31 -4.79 -1.05
C HIS A 131 -5.30 -5.95 -0.92
N MET A 132 -5.47 -6.77 -1.95
CA MET A 132 -6.39 -7.91 -1.91
C MET A 132 -5.93 -9.03 -0.96
N THR A 133 -4.69 -8.99 -0.48
CA THR A 133 -4.14 -9.96 0.50
C THR A 133 -4.50 -9.63 1.95
N GLY A 134 -4.86 -8.37 2.23
CA GLY A 134 -4.98 -7.84 3.60
C GLY A 134 -3.63 -7.62 4.30
N GLY A 135 -2.52 -7.70 3.56
CA GLY A 135 -1.17 -7.40 4.04
C GLY A 135 -0.62 -6.05 3.59
N ALA A 136 -1.34 -5.31 2.74
CA ALA A 136 -0.95 -3.95 2.33
C ALA A 136 -1.80 -2.90 3.06
N VAL A 137 -1.18 -1.77 3.38
CA VAL A 137 -1.82 -0.64 4.06
C VAL A 137 -1.25 0.68 3.54
N ASP A 138 -2.15 1.64 3.36
CA ASP A 138 -1.82 3.02 3.02
C ASP A 138 -2.01 3.89 4.26
N VAL A 139 -0.94 4.58 4.66
CA VAL A 139 -0.91 5.35 5.91
C VAL A 139 -0.26 6.71 5.73
N THR A 140 -0.69 7.64 6.57
CA THR A 140 0.00 8.91 6.82
C THR A 140 0.13 9.16 8.32
N LEU A 141 0.76 10.28 8.68
CA LEU A 141 0.89 10.76 10.05
C LEU A 141 -0.08 11.90 10.30
N VAL A 142 -0.62 11.98 11.50
CA VAL A 142 -1.56 13.02 11.91
C VAL A 142 -1.22 13.53 13.32
N ASN A 143 -1.44 14.81 13.57
CA ASN A 143 -1.35 15.41 14.90
C ASN A 143 -2.63 16.21 15.23
N SER A 144 -2.61 17.00 16.30
CA SER A 144 -3.75 17.85 16.70
C SER A 144 -4.18 18.88 15.66
N SER A 145 -3.29 19.26 14.74
CA SER A 145 -3.53 20.24 13.68
C SER A 145 -4.03 19.61 12.37
N GLY A 146 -4.02 18.28 12.26
CA GLY A 146 -4.40 17.56 11.06
C GLY A 146 -3.27 16.70 10.50
N TRP A 147 -3.34 16.40 9.21
CA TRP A 147 -2.38 15.52 8.55
C TRP A 147 -1.02 16.22 8.48
N LEU A 148 0.05 15.49 8.77
CA LEU A 148 1.38 16.03 8.58
C LEU A 148 1.66 16.22 7.09
N ASN A 149 2.39 17.27 6.74
CA ASN A 149 2.73 17.55 5.35
C ASN A 149 3.71 16.47 4.84
N MET A 150 3.26 15.74 3.82
CA MET A 150 4.03 14.71 3.14
C MET A 150 4.47 15.14 1.73
N GLY A 151 4.26 16.40 1.34
CA GLY A 151 4.74 17.00 0.09
C GLY A 151 3.87 16.77 -1.14
N THR A 152 3.06 15.71 -1.14
CA THR A 152 2.00 15.44 -2.12
C THR A 152 0.73 15.04 -1.38
N GLN A 153 -0.40 15.06 -2.07
CA GLN A 153 -1.61 14.42 -1.55
C GLN A 153 -1.47 12.89 -1.59
N PHE A 154 -2.33 12.20 -0.85
CA PHE A 154 -2.53 10.75 -1.02
C PHE A 154 -3.11 10.48 -2.42
N ASP A 155 -2.72 9.36 -3.03
CA ASP A 155 -3.13 8.93 -4.37
C ASP A 155 -2.69 9.90 -5.50
N GLU A 156 -1.69 10.75 -5.23
CA GLU A 156 -1.04 11.57 -6.25
C GLU A 156 0.09 10.78 -6.91
N PHE A 157 -0.02 10.48 -8.20
CA PHE A 157 0.98 9.69 -8.93
C PHE A 157 1.95 10.59 -9.69
N SER A 158 2.81 11.27 -8.96
CA SER A 158 3.86 12.15 -9.48
C SER A 158 5.25 11.67 -9.05
N GLU A 159 6.32 12.13 -9.73
CA GLU A 159 7.70 11.84 -9.28
C GLU A 159 7.93 12.25 -7.81
N LYS A 160 7.23 13.31 -7.37
CA LYS A 160 7.28 13.83 -6.00
C LYS A 160 6.67 12.88 -4.97
N ALA A 161 5.79 11.96 -5.40
CA ALA A 161 5.17 10.96 -4.54
C ALA A 161 6.10 9.79 -4.19
N ARG A 162 7.19 9.61 -4.95
CA ARG A 162 8.20 8.59 -4.66
C ARG A 162 8.72 8.69 -3.23
N ALA A 163 8.86 7.55 -2.59
CA ALA A 163 9.29 7.45 -1.19
C ALA A 163 10.67 8.08 -0.94
N ASP A 164 11.55 8.09 -1.94
CA ASP A 164 12.92 8.60 -1.89
C ASP A 164 13.11 10.00 -2.50
N TYR A 165 12.04 10.64 -3.00
CA TYR A 165 12.14 11.91 -3.72
C TYR A 165 12.96 12.97 -2.95
N TYR A 166 12.55 13.25 -1.71
CA TYR A 166 13.20 14.25 -0.85
C TYR A 166 14.55 13.81 -0.27
N GLU A 167 14.92 12.53 -0.38
CA GLU A 167 16.27 12.06 -0.04
C GLU A 167 17.29 12.40 -1.13
N ASN A 168 16.83 12.49 -2.38
CA ASN A 168 17.69 12.65 -3.56
C ASN A 168 17.79 14.11 -4.06
N LEU A 169 17.06 15.04 -3.43
CA LEU A 169 17.19 16.47 -3.72
C LEU A 169 18.49 17.02 -3.12
N GLY A 170 19.05 18.03 -3.78
CA GLY A 170 20.26 18.74 -3.32
C GLY A 170 19.97 19.65 -2.12
N THR A 171 19.84 20.95 -2.38
CA THR A 171 19.48 21.91 -1.33
C THR A 171 17.97 21.90 -1.12
N LEU A 172 17.55 21.68 0.13
CA LEU A 172 16.15 21.69 0.54
C LEU A 172 15.78 23.02 1.21
N SER A 173 14.56 23.48 0.97
CA SER A 173 13.92 24.50 1.80
C SER A 173 13.49 23.93 3.17
N ASP A 174 13.19 24.81 4.13
CA ASP A 174 12.75 24.41 5.48
C ASP A 174 11.47 23.54 5.45
N GLU A 175 10.56 23.81 4.51
CA GLU A 175 9.35 23.01 4.31
C GLU A 175 9.70 21.60 3.83
N GLU A 176 10.59 21.49 2.84
CA GLU A 176 10.99 20.20 2.28
C GLU A 176 11.80 19.36 3.27
N ILE A 177 12.61 20.00 4.12
CA ILE A 177 13.26 19.33 5.26
C ILE A 177 12.20 18.73 6.19
N THR A 178 11.14 19.47 6.49
CA THR A 178 10.04 18.99 7.34
C THR A 178 9.32 17.79 6.70
N ILE A 179 9.01 17.88 5.40
CA ILE A 179 8.38 16.79 4.64
C ILE A 179 9.26 15.53 4.65
N LYS A 180 10.56 15.71 4.39
CA LYS A 180 11.55 14.63 4.44
C LYS A 180 11.54 13.95 5.80
N GLN A 181 11.59 14.72 6.89
CA GLN A 181 11.56 14.19 8.25
C GLN A 181 10.26 13.43 8.56
N ASN A 182 9.11 13.91 8.11
CA ASN A 182 7.82 13.21 8.28
C ASN A 182 7.81 11.85 7.54
N ARG A 183 8.27 11.83 6.28
CA ARG A 183 8.38 10.60 5.48
C ARG A 183 9.39 9.62 6.09
N GLN A 184 10.53 10.11 6.58
CA GLN A 184 11.54 9.31 7.27
C GLN A 184 10.98 8.69 8.56
N LEU A 185 10.25 9.47 9.36
CA LEU A 185 9.59 8.98 10.57
C LEU A 185 8.62 7.84 10.22
N LEU A 186 7.73 8.06 9.26
CA LEU A 186 6.75 7.06 8.82
C LEU A 186 7.45 5.79 8.33
N GLN A 187 8.41 5.91 7.41
CA GLN A 187 9.16 4.76 6.89
C GLN A 187 9.90 4.02 8.01
N SER A 188 10.54 4.74 8.92
CA SER A 188 11.29 4.16 10.03
C SER A 188 10.41 3.29 10.92
N VAL A 189 9.28 3.82 11.42
CA VAL A 189 8.41 3.07 12.34
C VAL A 189 7.74 1.87 11.66
N MET A 190 7.39 1.99 10.39
CA MET A 190 6.81 0.90 9.61
C MET A 190 7.85 -0.20 9.32
N ASN A 191 9.06 0.18 8.90
CA ASN A 191 10.15 -0.77 8.64
C ASN A 191 10.58 -1.50 9.92
N GLN A 192 10.60 -0.80 11.06
CA GLN A 192 11.00 -1.36 12.35
C GLN A 192 10.14 -2.55 12.80
N VAL A 193 8.87 -2.59 12.40
CA VAL A 193 7.93 -3.69 12.73
C VAL A 193 7.78 -4.71 11.60
N GLY A 194 8.57 -4.58 10.53
CA GLY A 194 8.68 -5.55 9.44
C GLY A 194 7.83 -5.26 8.20
N PHE A 195 7.14 -4.12 8.12
CA PHE A 195 6.58 -3.67 6.84
C PHE A 195 7.70 -3.25 5.88
N THR A 196 7.41 -3.25 4.58
CA THR A 196 8.29 -2.68 3.56
C THR A 196 7.54 -1.67 2.71
N GLY A 197 8.06 -0.45 2.62
CA GLY A 197 7.50 0.59 1.76
C GLY A 197 7.60 0.26 0.26
N TYR A 198 6.69 0.82 -0.53
CA TYR A 198 6.75 0.85 -1.99
C TYR A 198 7.50 2.10 -2.48
N GLU A 199 8.30 1.98 -3.54
CA GLU A 199 9.24 3.04 -3.94
C GLU A 199 8.54 4.23 -4.62
N GLU A 200 7.46 3.97 -5.36
CA GLU A 200 6.73 5.00 -6.10
C GLU A 200 5.72 5.76 -5.23
N GLU A 201 5.39 5.25 -4.04
CA GLU A 201 4.31 5.77 -3.20
C GLU A 201 4.77 5.86 -1.73
N TRP A 202 4.94 7.08 -1.21
CA TRP A 202 5.43 7.29 0.16
C TRP A 202 4.50 6.73 1.26
N TRP A 203 3.22 6.52 0.95
CA TRP A 203 2.19 6.08 1.89
C TRP A 203 2.01 4.55 1.94
N HIS A 204 2.47 3.80 0.93
CA HIS A 204 2.13 2.39 0.74
C HIS A 204 3.14 1.46 1.41
N PHE A 205 2.63 0.55 2.24
CA PHE A 205 3.43 -0.44 2.95
C PHE A 205 2.90 -1.86 2.78
N ASN A 206 3.81 -2.83 2.69
CA ASN A 206 3.49 -4.24 2.49
C ASN A 206 4.03 -5.11 3.65
N PHE A 207 3.24 -6.08 4.09
CA PHE A 207 3.66 -7.16 4.98
C PHE A 207 3.05 -8.49 4.51
N GLY A 208 3.83 -9.57 4.54
CA GLY A 208 3.37 -10.95 4.28
C GLY A 208 2.90 -11.27 2.85
N ASN A 209 2.68 -10.27 1.99
CA ASN A 209 2.27 -10.46 0.60
C ASN A 209 3.48 -10.73 -0.35
N PRO A 210 3.26 -11.07 -1.63
CA PRO A 210 4.34 -11.33 -2.58
C PRO A 210 5.33 -10.17 -2.79
N SER A 211 4.87 -8.90 -2.70
CA SER A 211 5.75 -7.73 -2.81
C SER A 211 6.70 -7.64 -1.62
N TRP A 212 6.19 -7.83 -0.41
CA TRP A 212 6.99 -7.90 0.82
C TRP A 212 8.00 -9.05 0.78
N ALA A 213 7.56 -10.25 0.36
CA ALA A 213 8.39 -11.44 0.26
C ALA A 213 9.55 -11.23 -0.72
N ARG A 214 9.30 -10.58 -1.86
CA ARG A 214 10.34 -10.22 -2.83
C ARG A 214 11.38 -9.27 -2.24
N LYS A 215 10.93 -8.23 -1.53
CA LYS A 215 11.82 -7.20 -0.95
C LYS A 215 12.65 -7.71 0.23
N THR A 216 12.12 -8.67 0.98
CA THR A 216 12.78 -9.26 2.16
C THR A 216 13.48 -10.60 1.90
N ASN A 217 13.36 -11.15 0.69
CA ASN A 217 13.77 -12.52 0.34
C ASN A 217 13.14 -13.58 1.28
N SER A 218 11.88 -13.35 1.66
CA SER A 218 11.07 -14.24 2.51
C SER A 218 10.08 -15.05 1.67
N ILE A 219 9.33 -15.94 2.34
CA ILE A 219 8.17 -16.64 1.75
C ILE A 219 6.94 -15.75 1.95
N ALA A 220 6.12 -15.55 0.92
CA ALA A 220 4.85 -14.86 1.07
C ALA A 220 3.88 -15.73 1.91
N ILE A 221 3.21 -15.12 2.88
CA ILE A 221 2.32 -15.81 3.83
C ILE A 221 0.85 -15.40 3.68
N TYR A 222 0.52 -14.47 2.79
CA TYR A 222 -0.86 -14.04 2.53
C TYR A 222 -1.23 -14.23 1.07
N LYS A 223 -2.24 -15.09 0.84
CA LYS A 223 -2.93 -15.18 -0.46
C LYS A 223 -4.03 -14.12 -0.58
N GLY A 224 -4.53 -13.94 -1.80
CA GLY A 224 -5.69 -13.08 -2.06
C GLY A 224 -6.94 -13.57 -1.33
N ILE A 225 -7.75 -12.65 -0.82
CA ILE A 225 -8.99 -12.95 -0.13
C ILE A 225 -10.13 -12.77 -1.12
N ARG A 226 -10.88 -13.84 -1.37
CA ARG A 226 -12.17 -13.74 -2.04
C ARG A 226 -13.22 -13.34 -1.01
N LYS A 227 -13.96 -12.27 -1.29
CA LYS A 227 -15.17 -11.98 -0.52
C LYS A 227 -16.10 -13.17 -0.73
N THR A 228 -16.36 -13.94 0.32
CA THR A 228 -17.37 -14.99 0.25
C THR A 228 -18.73 -14.30 0.27
N SER A 229 -19.58 -14.67 -0.71
CA SER A 229 -20.95 -14.19 -0.89
C SER A 229 -21.81 -14.38 0.35
#